data_AF-A0A4U8YRI8-F1
#
_entry.id   AF-A0A4U8YRI8-F1
#
_cell.length_a   1.000
_cell.length_b   1.000
_cell.length_c   1.000
_cell.angle_alpha   90.00
_cell.angle_beta   90.00
_cell.angle_gamma   90.00
#
_symmetry.space_group_name_H-M   'P 1'
#
loop_
_entity.id
_entity.type
_entity.pdbx_description
1 polymer ?
#
loop_
_entity_poly.entity_id
_entity_poly.type
_entity_poly.pdbx_seq_one_letter_code
_entity_poly.pdbx_strand_id
1 'polypeptide(L)'
;MEIKLKKAITFEGKEINTINLDLEGLTGEDMAQAEREYLAMGGQMTSLTLSHAYCHCLAARAADFSVETIRSMSARDSTNIAMEVQLFLHGMEDQVPGRSA
;
A
#
# COMPACT_ATOMS: atom_id res chain seq x y z
N MET A 1 1.71 7.16 -8.26
CA MET A 1 2.75 6.34 -8.93
C MET A 1 2.13 5.06 -9.46
N GLU A 2 2.67 4.46 -10.53
CA GLU A 2 2.12 3.22 -11.10
C GLU A 2 2.96 1.98 -10.73
N ILE A 3 2.31 0.93 -10.26
CA ILE A 3 2.94 -0.35 -9.92
C ILE A 3 2.37 -1.44 -10.83
N LYS A 4 3.22 -2.01 -11.68
CA LYS A 4 2.86 -3.18 -12.49
C LYS A 4 2.85 -4.44 -11.62
N LEU A 5 1.71 -5.11 -11.57
CA LEU A 5 1.54 -6.36 -10.85
C LEU A 5 2.22 -7.51 -11.60
N LYS A 6 2.87 -8.40 -10.85
CA LYS A 6 3.39 -9.64 -11.39
C LYS A 6 2.29 -10.65 -11.68
N LYS A 7 1.22 -10.62 -10.87
CA LYS A 7 0.03 -11.43 -11.07
C LYS A 7 -1.19 -10.53 -11.13
N ALA A 8 -1.93 -10.63 -12.23
CA ALA A 8 -3.18 -9.92 -12.39
C ALA A 8 -4.18 -10.29 -11.28
N ILE A 9 -4.99 -9.32 -10.87
CA ILE A 9 -6.12 -9.56 -9.97
C ILE A 9 -7.44 -9.29 -10.70
N THR A 10 -8.50 -9.96 -10.26
CA THR A 10 -9.87 -9.62 -10.69
C THR A 10 -10.46 -8.65 -9.68
N PHE A 11 -10.75 -7.43 -10.12
CA PHE A 11 -11.42 -6.42 -9.32
C PHE A 11 -12.63 -5.89 -10.12
N GLU A 12 -13.82 -5.90 -9.50
CA GLU A 12 -15.08 -5.50 -10.16
C GLU A 12 -15.34 -6.19 -11.52
N GLY A 13 -14.94 -7.45 -11.65
CA GLY A 13 -15.08 -8.23 -12.89
C GLY A 13 -14.09 -7.85 -14.00
N LYS A 14 -13.12 -6.97 -13.73
CA LYS A 14 -12.05 -6.59 -14.65
C LYS A 14 -10.72 -7.16 -14.20
N GLU A 15 -9.88 -7.51 -15.16
CA GLU A 15 -8.50 -7.91 -14.90
C GLU A 15 -7.63 -6.66 -14.75
N ILE A 16 -7.01 -6.50 -13.57
CA ILE A 16 -6.12 -5.38 -13.25
C ILE A 16 -4.69 -5.91 -13.22
N ASN A 17 -3.84 -5.33 -14.07
CA ASN A 17 -2.41 -5.64 -14.18
C ASN A 17 -1.51 -4.51 -13.67
N THR A 18 -2.07 -3.33 -13.43
CA THR A 18 -1.36 -2.14 -12.97
C THR A 18 -2.21 -1.45 -11.93
N ILE A 19 -1.59 -0.98 -10.84
CA ILE A 19 -2.23 -0.20 -9.79
C ILE A 19 -1.67 1.20 -9.84
N ASN A 20 -2.54 2.21 -9.78
CA ASN A 20 -2.13 3.56 -9.46
C ASN A 20 -2.20 3.76 -7.94
N LEU A 21 -1.12 4.24 -7.36
CA LEU A 21 -0.95 4.47 -5.93
C LEU A 21 -0.69 5.96 -5.71
N ASP A 22 -1.72 6.71 -5.35
CA ASP A 22 -1.64 8.16 -5.12
C ASP A 22 -1.26 8.47 -3.66
N LEU A 23 0.04 8.33 -3.35
CA LEU A 23 0.57 8.57 -2.00
C LEU A 23 0.61 10.04 -1.62
N GLU A 24 0.84 10.93 -2.60
CA GLU A 24 0.84 12.38 -2.42
C GLU A 24 -0.54 12.91 -2.03
N GLY A 25 -1.61 12.22 -2.43
CA GLY A 25 -2.99 12.54 -2.05
C GLY A 25 -3.37 12.16 -0.62
N LEU A 26 -2.53 11.39 0.09
CA LEU A 26 -2.84 10.95 1.46
C LEU A 26 -2.78 12.13 2.44
N THR A 27 -3.80 12.21 3.29
CA THR A 27 -3.88 13.22 4.35
C THR A 27 -3.57 12.63 5.72
N GLY A 28 -3.37 13.50 6.72
CA GLY A 28 -3.22 13.06 8.11
C GLY A 28 -4.46 12.32 8.64
N GLU A 29 -5.66 12.63 8.13
CA GLU A 29 -6.88 11.89 8.50
C GLU A 29 -6.87 10.47 7.92
N ASP A 30 -6.38 10.30 6.69
CA ASP A 30 -6.20 8.97 6.09
C ASP A 30 -5.24 8.11 6.91
N MET A 31 -4.16 8.72 7.42
CA MET A 31 -3.22 8.06 8.32
C MET A 31 -3.87 7.64 9.63
N ALA A 32 -4.65 8.52 10.25
CA ALA A 32 -5.36 8.22 11.49
C ALA A 32 -6.42 7.12 11.29
N GLN A 33 -7.12 7.12 10.17
CA GLN A 33 -8.11 6.09 9.87
C GLN A 33 -7.45 4.74 9.54
N ALA A 34 -6.34 4.74 8.80
CA ALA A 34 -5.54 3.54 8.56
C ALA A 34 -4.99 2.94 9.86
N GLU A 35 -4.61 3.78 10.83
CA GLU A 35 -4.19 3.33 12.16
C GLU A 35 -5.34 2.67 12.91
N ARG A 36 -6.54 3.26 12.89
CA ARG A 36 -7.73 2.65 13.51
C ARG A 36 -8.06 1.28 12.90
N GLU A 37 -8.00 1.16 11.57
CA GLU A 37 -8.19 -0.12 10.89
C GLU A 37 -7.12 -1.14 11.26
N TYR A 38 -5.85 -0.72 11.30
CA TYR A 38 -4.74 -1.56 11.73
C TYR A 38 -4.96 -2.12 13.14
N LEU A 39 -5.35 -1.26 14.08
CA LEU A 39 -5.66 -1.65 15.46
C LEU A 39 -6.88 -2.57 15.54
N ALA A 40 -7.93 -2.29 14.76
CA ALA A 40 -9.14 -3.12 14.70
C ALA A 40 -8.85 -4.53 14.15
N MET A 41 -7.85 -4.67 13.28
CA MET A 41 -7.36 -5.97 12.80
C MET A 41 -6.46 -6.71 13.81
N GLY A 42 -6.27 -6.17 15.01
CA GLY A 42 -5.41 -6.76 16.06
C GLY A 42 -3.93 -6.41 15.90
N GLY A 43 -3.61 -5.32 15.19
CA GLY A 43 -2.26 -4.81 15.07
C GLY A 43 -1.62 -4.46 16.42
N GLN A 44 -0.35 -4.81 16.60
CA GLN A 44 0.38 -4.61 17.86
C GLN A 44 1.74 -3.90 17.70
N MET A 45 2.12 -3.53 16.47
CA MET A 45 3.41 -2.89 16.22
C MET A 45 3.39 -1.45 16.73
N THR A 46 4.44 -1.09 17.47
CA THR A 46 4.69 0.27 17.95
C THR A 46 5.16 1.21 16.83
N SER A 47 5.87 0.68 15.84
CA SER A 47 6.22 1.42 14.63
C SER A 47 5.28 1.03 13.50
N LEU A 48 4.22 1.83 13.32
CA LEU A 48 3.20 1.60 12.28
C LEU A 48 3.81 1.65 10.87
N THR A 49 4.76 2.56 10.64
CA THR A 49 5.45 2.69 9.35
C THR A 49 6.27 1.46 8.98
N LEU A 50 6.64 0.59 9.92
CA LEU A 50 7.28 -0.70 9.62
C LEU A 50 6.28 -1.86 9.44
N SER A 51 5.01 -1.64 9.77
CA SER A 51 3.98 -2.67 9.64
C SER A 51 3.45 -2.76 8.21
N HIS A 52 3.61 -3.92 7.58
CA HIS A 52 3.00 -4.16 6.27
C HIS A 52 1.48 -4.03 6.32
N ALA A 53 0.83 -4.46 7.41
CA ALA A 53 -0.63 -4.37 7.53
C ALA A 53 -1.11 -2.91 7.60
N TYR A 54 -0.39 -2.03 8.30
CA TYR A 54 -0.68 -0.59 8.27
C TYR A 54 -0.42 0.01 6.88
N CYS A 55 0.71 -0.33 6.26
CA CYS A 55 1.05 0.12 4.92
C CYS A 55 0.01 -0.36 3.88
N HIS A 56 -0.58 -1.54 4.06
CA HIS A 56 -1.68 -2.04 3.23
C HIS A 56 -2.97 -1.21 3.41
N CYS A 57 -3.26 -0.72 4.62
CA CYS A 57 -4.41 0.16 4.85
C CYS A 57 -4.25 1.52 4.16
N LEU A 58 -3.04 2.06 4.16
CA LEU A 58 -2.72 3.29 3.43
C LEU A 58 -2.73 3.06 1.91
N ALA A 59 -2.13 1.96 1.45
CA ALA A 59 -2.11 1.62 0.04
C ALA A 59 -3.51 1.43 -0.54
N ALA A 60 -4.40 0.78 0.22
CA ALA A 60 -5.78 0.60 -0.16
C ALA A 60 -6.48 1.94 -0.44
N ARG A 61 -6.29 2.94 0.44
CA ARG A 61 -6.83 4.30 0.24
C ARG A 61 -6.22 4.99 -0.97
N ALA A 62 -4.90 4.98 -1.06
CA ALA A 62 -4.16 5.61 -2.16
C ALA A 62 -4.45 4.97 -3.53
N ALA A 63 -4.92 3.72 -3.56
CA ALA A 63 -5.24 2.98 -4.78
C ALA A 63 -6.76 2.82 -5.04
N ASP A 64 -7.61 3.44 -4.22
CA ASP A 64 -9.07 3.28 -4.26
C ASP A 64 -9.53 1.81 -4.23
N PHE A 65 -8.85 1.00 -3.42
CA PHE A 65 -9.14 -0.41 -3.19
C PHE A 65 -9.54 -0.69 -1.74
N SER A 66 -10.12 -1.86 -1.49
CA SER A 66 -10.25 -2.36 -0.13
C SER A 66 -8.91 -2.94 0.35
N VAL A 67 -8.66 -2.89 1.67
CA VAL A 67 -7.47 -3.53 2.26
C VAL A 67 -7.45 -5.04 1.99
N GLU A 68 -8.62 -5.68 1.88
CA GLU A 68 -8.74 -7.08 1.53
C GLU A 68 -8.26 -7.35 0.10
N THR A 69 -8.55 -6.46 -0.86
CA THR A 69 -8.03 -6.56 -2.23
C THR A 69 -6.50 -6.54 -2.21
N ILE A 70 -5.87 -5.59 -1.53
CA ILE A 70 -4.40 -5.53 -1.40
C ILE A 70 -3.84 -6.81 -0.76
N ARG A 71 -4.50 -7.31 0.30
CA ARG A 71 -4.07 -8.54 1.00
C ARG A 71 -4.29 -9.82 0.21
N SER A 72 -5.22 -9.82 -0.75
CA SER A 72 -5.52 -10.95 -1.64
C SER A 72 -4.50 -11.10 -2.79
N MET A 73 -3.70 -10.07 -3.05
CA MET A 73 -2.67 -10.09 -4.09
C MET A 73 -1.58 -11.11 -3.78
N SER A 74 -0.75 -11.40 -4.80
CA SER A 74 0.42 -12.24 -4.58
C SER A 74 1.31 -11.65 -3.48
N ALA A 75 1.96 -12.52 -2.69
CA ALA A 75 2.85 -12.06 -1.62
C ALA A 75 3.93 -11.10 -2.13
N ARG A 76 4.39 -11.27 -3.38
CA ARG A 76 5.39 -10.41 -3.98
C ARG A 76 4.83 -9.02 -4.32
N ASP A 77 3.62 -8.97 -4.85
CA ASP A 77 2.98 -7.70 -5.20
C ASP A 77 2.56 -6.93 -3.94
N SER A 78 1.93 -7.61 -2.98
CA SER A 78 1.52 -6.97 -1.71
C SER A 78 2.71 -6.50 -0.88
N THR A 79 3.84 -7.21 -0.91
CA THR A 79 5.09 -6.76 -0.29
C THR A 79 5.67 -5.56 -1.02
N ASN A 80 5.68 -5.54 -2.35
CA ASN A 80 6.19 -4.41 -3.11
C ASN A 80 5.37 -3.15 -2.83
N ILE A 81 4.05 -3.25 -2.83
CA ILE A 81 3.15 -2.14 -2.49
C ILE A 81 3.43 -1.61 -1.08
N ALA A 82 3.55 -2.50 -0.08
CA ALA A 82 3.89 -2.08 1.27
C ALA A 82 5.24 -1.34 1.31
N MET A 83 6.26 -1.86 0.61
CA MET A 83 7.57 -1.21 0.54
C MET A 83 7.51 0.18 -0.09
N GLU A 84 6.73 0.40 -1.16
CA GLU A 84 6.60 1.73 -1.76
C GLU A 84 5.97 2.73 -0.77
N VAL A 85 4.92 2.32 -0.06
CA VAL A 85 4.33 3.14 1.03
C VAL A 85 5.36 3.42 2.13
N GLN A 86 6.15 2.42 2.52
CA GLN A 86 7.19 2.62 3.53
C GLN A 86 8.24 3.62 3.07
N LEU A 87 8.75 3.50 1.84
CA LEU A 87 9.76 4.41 1.32
C LEU A 87 9.24 5.85 1.30
N PHE A 88 8.01 6.05 0.84
CA PHE A 88 7.33 7.34 0.88
C PHE A 88 7.25 7.93 2.30
N LEU A 89 6.74 7.16 3.27
CA LEU A 89 6.59 7.62 4.66
C LEU A 89 7.93 7.99 5.33
N HIS A 90 9.05 7.40 4.89
CA HIS A 90 10.38 7.71 5.40
C HIS A 90 11.12 8.78 4.56
N GLY A 91 10.52 9.29 3.47
CA GLY A 91 11.16 10.22 2.54
C GLY A 91 12.36 9.60 1.81
N MET A 92 12.32 8.29 1.55
CA MET A 92 13.41 7.50 0.97
C MET A 92 13.14 7.04 -0.48
N GLU A 93 12.10 7.55 -1.13
CA GLU A 93 11.72 7.16 -2.49
C GLU A 93 12.82 7.40 -3.55
N ASP A 94 13.55 8.51 -3.46
CA ASP A 94 14.66 8.84 -4.35
C ASP A 94 15.98 8.11 -4.05
N GLN A 95 16.06 7.39 -2.93
CA GLN A 95 17.30 6.76 -2.47
C GLN A 95 17.48 5.32 -2.95
N VAL A 96 16.54 4.78 -3.72
CA VAL A 96 16.63 3.42 -4.27
C VAL A 96 17.09 3.48 -5.74
N PRO A 97 18.40 3.29 -6.02
CA PRO A 97 18.92 3.35 -7.38
C PRO A 97 18.29 2.26 -8.26
N GLY A 98 17.81 2.66 -9.44
CA GLY A 98 17.20 1.77 -10.44
C GLY A 98 15.69 1.59 -10.33
N ARG A 99 14.98 2.44 -9.56
CA ARG A 99 13.51 2.44 -9.43
C ARG A 99 12.80 3.73 -9.89
N SER A 100 13.53 4.69 -10.46
CA SER A 100 12.94 5.91 -11.03
C SER A 100 12.39 5.65 -12.44
N ALA A 101 11.08 5.87 -12.60
CA ALA A 101 10.29 5.99 -13.85
C ALA A 101 10.38 4.83 -14.87
#